data_AF-A0A976HGV1-F1
#
_entry.id   AF-A0A976HGV1-F1
#
_cell.length_a   1.000
_cell.length_b   1.000
_cell.length_c   1.000
_cell.angle_alpha   90.00
_cell.angle_beta   90.00
_cell.angle_gamma   90.00
#
_symmetry.space_group_name_H-M   'P 1'
#
loop_
_entity.id
_entity.type
_entity.pdbx_description
1 polymer ?
#
loop_
_entity_poly.entity_id
_entity_poly.type
_entity_poly.pdbx_seq_one_letter_code
_entity_poly.pdbx_strand_id
1 'polypeptide(L)'
;GEDAEIVAEIGSGIGIGPIAATVMITLVKAAAFVALMLVVGRRVIPWVLHTVSHTKSRELFRLSVLAIALGVAYGATHFFGVSFALGAFFAGMVMSSSTLSSQAMRETLPLRDAFAVLFFVSVGMLFNPGVILTAPFALVGTVVIIVGVKSAVAYYIIRGFGRDHEQGLTIAASLAQIGEFSFILITMGVKLAIVPTEARDLVVAGAMISILLNPLLFHLLDRRLTRKAAPDAAAPAAGPEAGPLT
;
A
#
# COMPACT_ATOMS: atom_id res chain seq x y z
N GLY A 1 -29.83 5.16 10.60
CA GLY A 1 -29.46 3.76 10.89
C GLY A 1 -29.05 3.70 12.33
N GLU A 2 -29.35 2.60 13.03
CA GLU A 2 -29.14 2.43 14.48
C GLU A 2 -27.78 2.92 14.99
N ASP A 3 -26.69 2.66 14.26
CA ASP A 3 -25.35 3.16 14.62
C ASP A 3 -25.26 4.68 14.69
N ALA A 4 -25.93 5.41 13.79
CA ALA A 4 -25.91 6.88 13.77
C ALA A 4 -26.74 7.49 14.90
N GLU A 5 -27.80 6.79 15.32
CA GLU A 5 -28.64 7.19 16.44
C GLU A 5 -27.92 6.98 17.77
N ILE A 6 -27.25 5.83 17.93
CA ILE A 6 -26.36 5.55 19.06
C ILE A 6 -25.20 6.56 19.13
N VAL A 7 -24.58 6.88 18.00
CA VAL A 7 -23.49 7.87 17.92
C VAL A 7 -23.98 9.28 18.29
N ALA A 8 -25.20 9.65 17.88
CA ALA A 8 -25.80 10.94 18.20
C ALA A 8 -26.20 11.02 19.69
N GLU A 9 -26.71 9.93 20.27
CA GLU A 9 -27.04 9.83 21.68
C GLU A 9 -25.77 9.91 22.55
N ILE A 10 -24.71 9.17 22.19
CA ILE A 10 -23.40 9.26 22.86
C ILE A 10 -22.78 10.66 22.69
N GLY A 11 -22.87 11.24 21.50
CA GLY A 11 -22.33 12.58 21.22
C GLY A 11 -23.03 13.67 22.03
N SER A 12 -24.36 13.62 22.11
CA SER A 12 -25.17 14.55 22.90
C SER A 12 -24.94 14.39 24.41
N GLY A 13 -24.75 13.15 24.90
CA GLY A 13 -24.43 12.88 26.31
C GLY A 13 -23.04 13.37 26.76
N ILE A 14 -22.09 13.53 25.84
CA ILE A 14 -20.72 13.98 26.12
C ILE A 14 -20.50 15.45 25.69
N GLY A 15 -21.50 16.11 25.08
CA GLY A 15 -21.39 17.48 24.59
C GLY A 15 -20.47 17.64 23.37
N ILE A 16 -20.25 16.56 22.62
CA ILE A 16 -19.40 16.54 21.43
C ILE A 16 -20.29 16.58 20.18
N GLY A 17 -19.95 17.44 19.21
CA GLY A 17 -20.70 17.53 17.96
C GLY A 17 -20.79 16.18 17.22
N PRO A 18 -21.87 15.93 16.46
CA PRO A 18 -22.18 14.61 15.88
C PRO A 18 -21.06 14.06 14.98
N ILE A 19 -20.33 14.93 14.28
CA ILE A 19 -19.18 14.54 13.45
C ILE A 19 -18.02 14.03 14.32
N ALA A 20 -17.67 14.78 15.37
CA ALA A 20 -16.59 14.40 16.27
C ALA A 20 -16.93 13.13 17.07
N ALA A 21 -18.19 12.94 17.45
CA ALA A 21 -18.68 11.70 18.06
C ALA A 21 -18.52 10.50 17.10
N THR A 22 -18.92 10.66 15.84
CA THR A 22 -18.76 9.63 14.79
C THR A 22 -17.29 9.25 14.60
N VAL A 23 -16.41 10.24 14.46
CA VAL A 23 -14.98 10.03 14.27
C VAL A 23 -14.36 9.32 15.48
N MET A 24 -14.71 9.75 16.70
CA MET A 24 -14.21 9.15 17.94
C MET A 24 -14.65 7.69 18.07
N ILE A 25 -15.92 7.38 17.86
CA ILE A 25 -16.43 6.01 17.91
C ILE A 25 -15.78 5.13 16.84
N THR A 26 -15.59 5.65 15.63
CA THR A 26 -14.91 4.93 14.54
C THR A 26 -13.46 4.62 14.89
N LEU A 27 -12.74 5.59 15.48
CA LEU A 27 -11.37 5.42 15.97
C LEU A 27 -11.29 4.38 17.09
N VAL A 28 -12.24 4.41 18.03
CA VAL A 28 -12.31 3.44 19.13
C VAL A 28 -12.58 2.03 18.58
N LYS A 29 -13.54 1.86 17.66
CA LYS A 29 -13.80 0.56 17.01
C LYS A 29 -12.56 0.07 16.26
N ALA A 30 -11.88 0.94 15.52
CA ALA A 30 -10.64 0.60 14.82
C ALA A 30 -9.51 0.21 15.78
N ALA A 31 -9.31 0.96 16.86
CA ALA A 31 -8.30 0.66 17.89
C ALA A 31 -8.60 -0.66 18.60
N ALA A 32 -9.87 -0.92 18.93
CA ALA A 32 -10.33 -2.17 19.53
C ALA A 32 -10.06 -3.36 18.60
N PHE A 33 -10.33 -3.22 17.29
CA PHE A 33 -9.99 -4.24 16.29
C PHE A 33 -8.49 -4.54 16.29
N VAL A 34 -7.65 -3.50 16.25
CA VAL A 34 -6.19 -3.66 16.24
C VAL A 34 -5.72 -4.32 17.52
N ALA A 35 -6.20 -3.90 18.68
CA ALA A 35 -5.86 -4.52 19.97
C ALA A 35 -6.27 -6.00 20.01
N LEU A 36 -7.49 -6.33 19.55
CA LEU A 36 -7.96 -7.71 19.45
C LEU A 36 -7.06 -8.54 18.53
N MET A 37 -6.65 -8.00 17.37
CA MET A 37 -5.73 -8.68 16.46
C MET A 37 -4.36 -8.92 17.08
N LEU A 38 -3.82 -7.93 17.80
CA LEU A 38 -2.51 -8.04 18.44
C LEU A 38 -2.49 -9.04 19.61
N VAL A 39 -3.62 -9.22 20.32
CA VAL A 39 -3.74 -10.14 21.45
C VAL A 39 -4.23 -11.51 21.00
N VAL A 40 -5.42 -11.57 20.42
CA VAL A 40 -6.10 -12.82 20.04
C VAL A 40 -5.57 -13.31 18.70
N GLY A 41 -5.51 -12.44 17.68
CA GLY A 41 -5.01 -12.82 16.36
C GLY A 41 -3.59 -13.39 16.42
N ARG A 42 -2.70 -12.77 17.20
CA ARG A 42 -1.31 -13.22 17.41
C ARG A 42 -1.20 -14.62 18.02
N ARG A 43 -2.23 -15.09 18.75
CA ARG A 43 -2.27 -16.44 19.33
C ARG A 43 -2.98 -17.42 18.40
N VAL A 44 -4.17 -17.05 17.93
CA VAL A 44 -5.08 -17.92 17.19
C VAL A 44 -4.57 -18.19 15.77
N ILE A 45 -4.11 -17.15 15.05
CA ILE A 45 -3.67 -17.31 13.65
C ILE A 45 -2.49 -18.30 13.56
N PRO A 46 -1.39 -18.13 14.32
CA PRO A 46 -0.29 -19.09 14.27
C PRO A 46 -0.70 -20.48 14.76
N TRP A 47 -1.59 -20.57 15.75
CA TRP A 47 -2.09 -21.86 16.25
C TRP A 47 -2.85 -22.64 15.17
N VAL A 48 -3.76 -21.98 14.44
CA VAL A 48 -4.47 -22.60 13.31
C VAL A 48 -3.49 -23.03 12.22
N LEU A 49 -2.57 -22.14 11.82
CA LEU A 49 -1.58 -22.45 10.79
C LEU A 49 -0.64 -23.59 11.20
N HIS A 50 -0.25 -23.65 12.47
CA HIS A 50 0.54 -24.75 13.01
C HIS A 50 -0.22 -26.06 12.91
N THR A 51 -1.49 -26.10 13.33
CA THR A 51 -2.33 -27.30 13.22
C THR A 51 -2.44 -27.78 11.76
N VAL A 52 -2.70 -26.87 10.82
CA VAL A 52 -2.81 -27.22 9.39
C VAL A 52 -1.46 -27.65 8.80
N SER A 53 -0.35 -27.11 9.29
CA SER A 53 0.98 -27.51 8.82
C SER A 53 1.31 -28.99 9.11
N HIS A 54 0.70 -29.59 10.14
CA HIS A 54 0.87 -31.01 10.46
C HIS A 54 0.27 -31.94 9.41
N THR A 55 -0.71 -31.46 8.63
CA THR A 55 -1.31 -32.22 7.55
C THR A 55 -0.35 -32.41 6.36
N LYS A 56 0.78 -31.66 6.31
CA LYS A 56 1.79 -31.69 5.24
C LYS A 56 1.25 -31.42 3.81
N SER A 57 0.01 -30.95 3.68
CA SER A 57 -0.58 -30.55 2.41
C SER A 57 -0.40 -29.06 2.17
N ARG A 58 0.27 -28.71 1.06
CA ARG A 58 0.47 -27.32 0.64
C ARG A 58 -0.85 -26.64 0.28
N GLU A 59 -1.78 -27.38 -0.31
CA GLU A 59 -3.09 -26.87 -0.72
C GLU A 59 -3.92 -26.47 0.49
N LEU A 60 -4.01 -27.34 1.51
CA LEU A 60 -4.74 -27.04 2.74
C LEU A 60 -4.12 -25.86 3.50
N PHE A 61 -2.79 -25.79 3.55
CA PHE A 61 -2.10 -24.65 4.16
C PHE A 61 -2.40 -23.34 3.42
N ARG A 62 -2.34 -23.33 2.09
CA ARG A 62 -2.66 -22.17 1.25
C ARG A 62 -4.10 -21.70 1.45
N LEU A 63 -5.05 -22.64 1.41
CA LEU A 63 -6.47 -22.33 1.64
C LEU A 63 -6.70 -21.80 3.04
N SER A 64 -5.99 -22.31 4.05
CA SER A 64 -6.12 -21.83 5.43
C SER A 64 -5.60 -20.41 5.58
N VAL A 65 -4.47 -20.07 4.97
CA VAL A 65 -3.96 -18.69 4.97
C VAL A 65 -4.97 -17.74 4.33
N LEU A 66 -5.54 -18.12 3.18
CA LEU A 66 -6.55 -17.31 2.49
C LEU A 66 -7.83 -17.18 3.32
N ALA A 67 -8.31 -18.28 3.90
CA ALA A 67 -9.50 -18.31 4.73
C ALA A 67 -9.35 -17.44 5.99
N ILE A 68 -8.17 -17.45 6.61
CA ILE A 68 -7.86 -16.56 7.74
C ILE A 68 -7.86 -15.11 7.28
N ALA A 69 -7.19 -14.77 6.17
CA ALA A 69 -7.13 -13.40 5.68
C ALA A 69 -8.53 -12.84 5.35
N LEU A 70 -9.34 -13.62 4.62
CA LEU A 70 -10.71 -13.24 4.26
C LEU A 70 -11.65 -13.24 5.47
N GLY A 71 -11.53 -14.22 6.37
CA GLY A 71 -12.34 -14.32 7.58
C GLY A 71 -12.08 -13.16 8.54
N VAL A 72 -10.82 -12.78 8.71
CA VAL A 72 -10.43 -11.59 9.49
C VAL A 72 -10.91 -10.30 8.81
N ALA A 73 -10.76 -10.17 7.49
CA ALA A 73 -11.23 -9.01 6.74
C ALA A 73 -12.76 -8.82 6.83
N TYR A 74 -13.50 -9.92 6.70
CA TYR A 74 -14.95 -9.94 6.88
C TYR A 74 -15.33 -9.58 8.32
N GLY A 75 -14.69 -10.19 9.32
CA GLY A 75 -14.94 -9.88 10.73
C GLY A 75 -14.62 -8.42 11.08
N ALA A 76 -13.53 -7.86 10.55
CA ALA A 76 -13.18 -6.45 10.72
C ALA A 76 -14.27 -5.52 10.19
N THR A 77 -14.82 -5.85 9.02
CA THR A 77 -15.87 -5.04 8.37
C THR A 77 -17.19 -5.16 9.10
N HIS A 78 -17.60 -6.38 9.46
CA HIS A 78 -18.92 -6.62 10.01
C HIS A 78 -19.03 -6.24 11.50
N PHE A 79 -18.03 -6.56 12.31
CA PHE A 79 -18.09 -6.32 13.76
C PHE A 79 -17.52 -4.97 14.18
N PHE A 80 -16.54 -4.44 13.44
CA PHE A 80 -15.85 -3.20 13.81
C PHE A 80 -16.11 -2.04 12.85
N GLY A 81 -16.78 -2.27 11.71
CA GLY A 81 -17.00 -1.24 10.69
C GLY A 81 -15.71 -0.76 10.02
N VAL A 82 -14.62 -1.52 10.18
CA VAL A 82 -13.30 -1.19 9.63
C VAL A 82 -13.22 -1.68 8.17
N SER A 83 -12.44 -1.02 7.32
CA SER A 83 -12.36 -1.44 5.92
C SER A 83 -11.86 -2.88 5.76
N PHE A 84 -12.45 -3.59 4.80
CA PHE A 84 -12.06 -4.97 4.45
C PHE A 84 -10.55 -5.08 4.18
N ALA A 85 -10.00 -4.09 3.47
CA ALA A 85 -8.58 -3.96 3.17
C ALA A 85 -7.71 -3.89 4.43
N LEU A 86 -8.12 -3.08 5.43
CA LEU A 86 -7.38 -2.95 6.67
C LEU A 86 -7.39 -4.28 7.45
N GLY A 87 -8.55 -4.96 7.51
CA GLY A 87 -8.65 -6.26 8.15
C GLY A 87 -7.72 -7.32 7.54
N ALA A 88 -7.71 -7.44 6.20
CA ALA A 88 -6.81 -8.35 5.49
C ALA A 88 -5.33 -8.00 5.73
N PHE A 89 -4.99 -6.71 5.72
CA PHE A 89 -3.62 -6.23 5.99
C PHE A 89 -3.16 -6.60 7.40
N PHE A 90 -4.00 -6.41 8.42
CA PHE A 90 -3.67 -6.82 9.79
C PHE A 90 -3.53 -8.34 9.94
N ALA A 91 -4.38 -9.14 9.30
CA ALA A 91 -4.22 -10.59 9.28
C ALA A 91 -2.85 -11.00 8.72
N GLY A 92 -2.43 -10.37 7.62
CA GLY A 92 -1.11 -10.55 7.01
C GLY A 92 0.03 -10.15 7.93
N MET A 93 -0.04 -8.98 8.58
CA MET A 93 1.00 -8.52 9.52
C MET A 93 1.14 -9.43 10.74
N VAL A 94 0.03 -9.93 11.28
CA VAL A 94 0.05 -10.87 12.40
C VAL A 94 0.68 -12.19 11.95
N MET A 95 0.31 -12.69 10.77
CA MET A 95 0.89 -13.91 10.20
C MET A 95 2.38 -13.77 9.88
N SER A 96 2.83 -12.61 9.39
CA SER A 96 4.24 -12.36 9.07
C SER A 96 5.14 -12.35 10.30
N SER A 97 4.58 -12.13 11.50
CA SER A 97 5.31 -12.20 12.76
C SER A 97 5.52 -13.64 13.27
N SER A 98 4.93 -14.65 12.62
CA SER A 98 5.02 -16.06 13.02
C SER A 98 6.20 -16.78 12.37
N THR A 99 6.60 -17.93 12.93
CA THR A 99 7.63 -18.83 12.36
C THR A 99 7.23 -19.43 11.01
N LEU A 100 5.92 -19.46 10.71
CA LEU A 100 5.35 -19.99 9.47
C LEU A 100 5.23 -18.91 8.38
N SER A 101 5.65 -17.66 8.64
CA SER A 101 5.56 -16.52 7.72
C SER A 101 6.17 -16.79 6.34
N SER A 102 7.38 -17.35 6.29
CA SER A 102 8.05 -17.71 5.04
C SER A 102 7.32 -18.79 4.25
N GLN A 103 6.64 -19.71 4.92
CA GLN A 103 5.80 -20.72 4.26
C GLN A 103 4.51 -20.08 3.74
N ALA A 104 3.83 -19.28 4.57
CA ALA A 104 2.63 -18.53 4.18
C ALA A 104 2.89 -17.66 2.95
N MET A 105 3.95 -16.86 2.97
CA MET A 105 4.31 -16.00 1.86
C MET A 105 4.52 -16.80 0.56
N ARG A 106 5.32 -17.88 0.61
CA ARG A 106 5.57 -18.74 -0.57
C ARG A 106 4.30 -19.36 -1.14
N GLU A 107 3.42 -19.86 -0.27
CA GLU A 107 2.19 -20.51 -0.72
C GLU A 107 1.14 -19.51 -1.22
N THR A 108 1.14 -18.27 -0.71
CA THR A 108 0.22 -17.22 -1.18
C THR A 108 0.70 -16.45 -2.41
N LEU A 109 1.99 -16.53 -2.74
CA LEU A 109 2.59 -15.75 -3.83
C LEU A 109 1.84 -15.93 -5.18
N PRO A 110 1.53 -17.17 -5.62
CA PRO A 110 0.81 -17.37 -6.87
C PRO A 110 -0.61 -16.80 -6.85
N LEU A 111 -1.29 -16.87 -5.69
CA LEU A 111 -2.63 -16.31 -5.53
C LEU A 111 -2.61 -14.79 -5.58
N ARG A 112 -1.64 -14.17 -4.89
CA ARG A 112 -1.42 -12.72 -4.95
C ARG A 112 -1.20 -12.28 -6.39
N ASP A 113 -0.37 -12.99 -7.14
CA ASP A 113 -0.07 -12.65 -8.53
C ASP A 113 -1.31 -12.81 -9.42
N ALA A 114 -2.10 -13.87 -9.24
CA ALA A 114 -3.37 -14.06 -9.95
C ALA A 114 -4.39 -12.97 -9.61
N PHE A 115 -4.54 -12.62 -8.33
CA PHE A 115 -5.44 -11.55 -7.91
C PHE A 115 -4.97 -10.16 -8.34
N ALA A 116 -3.65 -9.92 -8.40
CA ALA A 116 -3.10 -8.68 -8.95
C ALA A 116 -3.46 -8.53 -10.43
N VAL A 117 -3.33 -9.60 -11.23
CA VAL A 117 -3.78 -9.59 -12.63
C VAL A 117 -5.27 -9.29 -12.73
N LEU A 118 -6.11 -9.96 -11.94
CA LEU A 118 -7.56 -9.72 -11.91
C LEU A 118 -7.90 -8.29 -11.47
N PHE A 119 -7.20 -7.75 -10.48
CA PHE A 119 -7.35 -6.38 -10.00
C PHE A 119 -7.01 -5.38 -11.11
N PHE A 120 -5.87 -5.53 -11.77
CA PHE A 120 -5.45 -4.61 -12.83
C PHE A 120 -6.32 -4.72 -14.09
N VAL A 121 -6.79 -5.91 -14.45
CA VAL A 121 -7.80 -6.07 -15.52
C VAL A 121 -9.09 -5.36 -15.14
N SER A 122 -9.55 -5.52 -13.89
CA SER A 122 -10.77 -4.86 -13.40
C SER A 122 -10.64 -3.34 -13.38
N VAL A 123 -9.53 -2.81 -12.88
CA VAL A 123 -9.23 -1.37 -12.90
C VAL A 123 -9.10 -0.86 -14.34
N GLY A 124 -8.51 -1.66 -15.23
CA GLY A 124 -8.46 -1.35 -16.67
C GLY A 124 -9.85 -1.25 -17.31
N MET A 125 -10.84 -2.02 -16.85
CA MET A 125 -12.22 -1.88 -17.29
C MET A 125 -12.92 -0.62 -16.73
N LEU A 126 -12.44 -0.07 -15.61
CA LEU A 126 -12.91 1.21 -15.08
C LEU A 126 -12.33 2.41 -15.84
N PHE A 127 -11.27 2.22 -16.63
CA PHE A 127 -10.64 3.29 -17.37
C PHE A 127 -11.56 3.77 -18.51
N ASN A 128 -11.90 5.06 -18.45
CA ASN A 128 -12.65 5.74 -19.49
C ASN A 128 -11.69 6.53 -20.40
N PRO A 129 -11.39 6.06 -21.63
CA PRO A 129 -10.47 6.75 -22.53
C PRO A 129 -10.98 8.13 -22.97
N GLY A 130 -12.29 8.39 -22.85
CA GLY A 130 -12.88 9.69 -23.16
C GLY A 130 -12.27 10.83 -22.34
N VAL A 131 -11.77 10.55 -21.13
CA VAL A 131 -11.17 11.58 -20.23
C VAL A 131 -9.95 12.27 -20.85
N ILE A 132 -9.24 11.59 -21.76
CA ILE A 132 -8.09 12.16 -22.48
C ILE A 132 -8.54 13.30 -23.39
N LEU A 133 -9.72 13.18 -23.99
CA LEU A 133 -10.26 14.16 -24.93
C LEU A 133 -11.13 15.20 -24.22
N THR A 134 -11.91 14.80 -23.22
CA THR A 134 -12.87 15.69 -22.54
C THR A 134 -12.20 16.58 -21.49
N ALA A 135 -11.16 16.09 -20.81
CA ALA A 135 -10.51 16.79 -19.70
C ALA A 135 -8.98 16.66 -19.69
N PRO A 136 -8.28 16.96 -20.81
CA PRO A 136 -6.83 16.77 -20.92
C PRO A 136 -6.04 17.54 -19.86
N PHE A 137 -6.42 18.79 -19.59
CA PHE A 137 -5.72 19.63 -18.60
C PHE A 137 -5.90 19.11 -17.17
N ALA A 138 -7.10 18.62 -16.82
CA ALA A 138 -7.37 18.04 -15.51
C ALA A 138 -6.62 16.72 -15.33
N LEU A 139 -6.51 15.91 -16.40
CA LEU A 139 -5.72 14.69 -16.39
C LEU A 139 -4.23 14.99 -16.18
N VAL A 140 -3.67 15.94 -16.92
CA VAL A 140 -2.27 16.38 -16.74
C VAL A 140 -2.06 16.90 -15.32
N GLY A 141 -2.95 17.73 -14.80
CA GLY A 141 -2.90 18.20 -13.41
C GLY A 141 -2.90 17.04 -12.41
N THR A 142 -3.75 16.04 -12.62
CA THR A 142 -3.82 14.84 -11.77
C THR A 142 -2.52 14.05 -11.80
N VAL A 143 -1.93 13.83 -12.99
CA VAL A 143 -0.63 13.15 -13.14
C VAL A 143 0.49 13.94 -12.47
N VAL A 144 0.52 15.26 -12.64
CA VAL A 144 1.52 16.13 -11.98
C VAL A 144 1.38 16.09 -10.47
N ILE A 145 0.16 16.04 -9.93
CA ILE A 145 -0.06 15.89 -8.49
C ILE A 145 0.46 14.53 -8.00
N ILE A 146 0.12 13.45 -8.70
CA ILE A 146 0.48 12.08 -8.32
C ILE A 146 1.99 11.84 -8.42
N VAL A 147 2.61 12.22 -9.54
CA VAL A 147 4.01 11.90 -9.84
C VAL A 147 4.95 13.03 -9.39
N GLY A 148 4.55 14.28 -9.57
CA GLY A 148 5.37 15.44 -9.25
C GLY A 148 5.24 15.85 -7.78
N VAL A 149 4.06 16.35 -7.40
CA VAL A 149 3.83 16.94 -6.08
C VAL A 149 4.08 15.93 -4.96
N LYS A 150 3.48 14.73 -5.04
CA LYS A 150 3.66 13.67 -4.02
C LYS A 150 5.14 13.31 -3.84
N SER A 151 5.87 13.13 -4.93
CA SER A 151 7.28 12.76 -4.91
C SER A 151 8.16 13.89 -4.39
N ALA A 152 7.85 15.14 -4.76
CA ALA A 152 8.55 16.32 -4.26
C ALA A 152 8.36 16.46 -2.74
N VAL A 153 7.13 16.31 -2.24
CA VAL A 153 6.83 16.32 -0.81
C VAL A 153 7.62 15.22 -0.09
N ALA A 154 7.61 13.99 -0.60
CA ALA A 154 8.38 12.89 -0.04
C ALA A 154 9.90 13.20 -0.01
N TYR A 155 10.45 13.71 -1.10
CA TYR A 155 11.86 14.10 -1.18
C TYR A 155 12.24 15.15 -0.12
N TYR A 156 11.45 16.23 -0.01
CA TYR A 156 11.74 17.31 0.93
C TYR A 156 11.56 16.88 2.40
N ILE A 157 10.59 16.01 2.70
CA ILE A 157 10.45 15.41 4.03
C ILE A 157 11.72 14.63 4.39
N ILE A 158 12.18 13.75 3.50
CA ILE A 158 13.38 12.94 3.74
C ILE A 158 14.64 13.81 3.89
N ARG A 159 14.77 14.87 3.07
CA ARG A 159 15.87 15.83 3.22
C ARG A 159 15.76 16.58 4.56
N GLY A 160 14.55 16.93 5.01
CA GLY A 160 14.31 17.55 6.31
C GLY A 160 14.83 16.69 7.48
N PHE A 161 14.83 15.37 7.33
CA PHE A 161 15.42 14.42 8.29
C PHE A 161 16.95 14.25 8.16
N GLY A 162 17.62 15.06 7.34
CA GLY A 162 19.09 15.04 7.19
C GLY A 162 19.64 13.87 6.37
N ARG A 163 18.79 13.18 5.60
CA ARG A 163 19.21 12.07 4.72
C ARG A 163 19.83 12.59 3.42
N ASP A 164 20.71 11.78 2.84
CA ASP A 164 21.43 12.14 1.61
C ASP A 164 20.50 12.23 0.39
N HIS A 165 20.92 13.02 -0.62
CA HIS A 165 20.15 13.28 -1.84
C HIS A 165 19.71 11.98 -2.53
N GLU A 166 20.58 10.98 -2.58
CA GLU A 166 20.32 9.70 -3.25
C GLU A 166 19.25 8.87 -2.52
N GLN A 167 19.27 8.88 -1.19
CA GLN A 167 18.24 8.25 -0.38
C GLN A 167 16.89 8.97 -0.54
N GLY A 168 16.91 10.30 -0.55
CA GLY A 168 15.72 11.12 -0.81
C GLY A 168 15.11 10.85 -2.19
N LEU A 169 15.94 10.78 -3.22
CA LEU A 169 15.52 10.48 -4.60
C LEU A 169 14.91 9.08 -4.72
N THR A 170 15.53 8.09 -4.09
CA THR A 170 15.05 6.70 -4.11
C THR A 170 13.68 6.56 -3.43
N ILE A 171 13.47 7.22 -2.29
CA ILE A 171 12.18 7.21 -1.58
C ILE A 171 11.12 8.02 -2.33
N ALA A 172 11.49 9.14 -2.93
CA ALA A 172 10.59 9.93 -3.75
C ALA A 172 10.10 9.14 -4.98
N ALA A 173 11.01 8.47 -5.68
CA ALA A 173 10.67 7.61 -6.81
C ALA A 173 9.79 6.42 -6.40
N SER A 174 10.07 5.78 -5.26
CA SER A 174 9.25 4.65 -4.78
C SER A 174 7.82 5.04 -4.39
N LEU A 175 7.61 6.30 -3.98
CA LEU A 175 6.30 6.85 -3.65
C LEU A 175 5.59 7.51 -4.83
N ALA A 176 6.26 7.70 -5.97
CA ALA A 176 5.70 8.37 -7.15
C ALA A 176 4.52 7.63 -7.79
N GLN A 177 4.42 6.32 -7.53
CA GLN A 177 3.33 5.49 -8.03
C GLN A 177 2.08 5.58 -7.13
N ILE A 178 0.90 5.51 -7.74
CA ILE A 178 -0.33 5.19 -7.01
C ILE A 178 -0.31 3.72 -6.57
N GLY A 179 -0.65 3.48 -5.30
CA GLY A 179 -0.86 2.13 -4.78
C GLY A 179 -2.27 1.60 -5.04
N GLU A 180 -2.43 0.27 -5.03
CA GLU A 180 -3.68 -0.45 -5.30
C GLU A 180 -4.85 0.02 -4.41
N PHE A 181 -4.57 0.39 -3.17
CA PHE A 181 -5.57 0.92 -2.23
C PHE A 181 -6.23 2.21 -2.70
N SER A 182 -5.55 3.04 -3.50
CA SER A 182 -6.10 4.29 -4.03
C SER A 182 -7.30 4.03 -4.95
N PHE A 183 -7.25 2.95 -5.74
CA PHE A 183 -8.35 2.53 -6.61
C PHE A 183 -9.57 2.03 -5.82
N ILE A 184 -9.33 1.35 -4.71
CA ILE A 184 -10.40 0.90 -3.81
C ILE A 184 -11.07 2.13 -3.19
N LEU A 185 -10.30 3.09 -2.70
CA LEU A 185 -10.81 4.32 -2.07
C LEU A 185 -11.62 5.17 -3.04
N ILE A 186 -11.14 5.39 -4.26
CA ILE A 186 -11.87 6.22 -5.23
C ILE A 186 -13.17 5.55 -5.67
N THR A 187 -13.16 4.22 -5.87
CA THR A 187 -14.36 3.46 -6.20
C THR A 187 -15.37 3.48 -5.05
N MET A 188 -14.88 3.35 -3.81
CA MET A 188 -15.72 3.46 -2.62
C MET A 188 -16.29 4.88 -2.46
N GLY A 189 -15.48 5.90 -2.72
CA GLY A 189 -15.91 7.30 -2.69
C GLY A 189 -17.05 7.59 -3.65
N VAL A 190 -17.00 7.03 -4.86
CA VAL A 190 -18.11 7.10 -5.83
C VAL A 190 -19.33 6.31 -5.35
N LYS A 191 -19.14 5.09 -4.84
CA LYS A 191 -20.25 4.27 -4.32
C LYS A 191 -20.99 4.94 -3.15
N LEU A 192 -20.26 5.67 -2.32
CA LEU A 192 -20.80 6.42 -1.18
C LEU A 192 -21.28 7.82 -1.58
N ALA A 193 -21.25 8.18 -2.87
CA ALA A 193 -21.58 9.51 -3.38
C ALA A 193 -20.78 10.67 -2.76
N ILE A 194 -19.60 10.36 -2.19
CA ILE A 194 -18.66 11.35 -1.63
C ILE A 194 -17.87 12.02 -2.75
N VAL A 195 -17.59 11.27 -3.81
CA VAL A 195 -16.76 11.70 -4.92
C VAL A 195 -17.53 11.51 -6.23
N PRO A 196 -17.54 12.50 -7.14
CA PRO A 196 -18.20 12.36 -8.43
C PRO A 196 -17.46 11.38 -9.36
N THR A 197 -18.17 10.84 -10.34
CA THR A 197 -17.64 9.85 -11.30
C THR A 197 -16.46 10.38 -12.12
N GLU A 198 -16.46 11.67 -12.41
CA GLU A 198 -15.41 12.32 -13.22
C GLU A 198 -14.07 12.30 -12.48
N ALA A 199 -14.10 12.46 -11.16
CA ALA A 199 -12.90 12.37 -10.32
C ALA A 199 -12.35 10.94 -10.28
N ARG A 200 -13.21 9.91 -10.33
CA ARG A 200 -12.75 8.52 -10.48
C ARG A 200 -12.06 8.31 -11.80
N ASP A 201 -12.63 8.79 -12.90
CA ASP A 201 -12.06 8.62 -14.23
C ASP A 201 -10.69 9.31 -14.34
N LEU A 202 -10.54 10.51 -13.77
CA LEU A 202 -9.25 11.22 -13.68
C LEU A 202 -8.22 10.48 -12.83
N VAL A 203 -8.61 9.99 -11.65
CA VAL A 203 -7.70 9.25 -10.74
C VAL A 203 -7.27 7.93 -11.36
N VAL A 204 -8.19 7.18 -11.99
CA VAL A 204 -7.87 5.91 -12.64
C VAL A 204 -6.91 6.12 -13.81
N ALA A 205 -7.20 7.09 -14.68
CA ALA A 205 -6.34 7.43 -15.81
C ALA A 205 -4.97 7.93 -15.35
N GLY A 206 -4.93 8.87 -14.40
CA GLY A 206 -3.69 9.40 -13.85
C GLY A 206 -2.85 8.34 -13.14
N ALA A 207 -3.50 7.40 -12.44
CA ALA A 207 -2.84 6.25 -11.83
C ALA A 207 -2.21 5.32 -12.86
N MET A 208 -2.93 4.97 -13.94
CA MET A 208 -2.39 4.13 -15.01
C MET A 208 -1.14 4.77 -15.65
N ILE A 209 -1.21 6.07 -15.95
CA ILE A 209 -0.06 6.83 -16.47
C ILE A 209 1.10 6.81 -15.46
N SER A 210 0.83 7.09 -14.18
CA SER A 210 1.83 7.06 -13.11
C SER A 210 2.52 5.68 -12.99
N ILE A 211 1.77 4.58 -13.07
CA ILE A 211 2.30 3.21 -13.03
C ILE A 211 3.19 2.94 -14.25
N LEU A 212 2.78 3.38 -15.45
CA LEU A 212 3.59 3.23 -16.67
C LEU A 212 4.87 4.08 -16.64
N LEU A 213 4.83 5.27 -16.02
CA LEU A 213 5.97 6.16 -15.89
C LEU A 213 6.99 5.71 -14.84
N ASN A 214 6.55 4.95 -13.82
CA ASN A 214 7.39 4.61 -12.67
C ASN A 214 8.67 3.82 -13.04
N PRO A 215 8.64 2.77 -13.88
CA PRO A 215 9.85 2.08 -14.33
C PRO A 215 10.85 3.00 -15.04
N LEU A 216 10.36 3.97 -15.83
CA LEU A 216 11.20 4.94 -16.52
C LEU A 216 11.89 5.89 -15.54
N LEU A 217 11.18 6.30 -14.48
CA LEU A 217 11.71 7.15 -13.43
C LEU A 217 12.84 6.43 -12.66
N PHE A 218 12.63 5.16 -12.30
CA PHE A 218 13.66 4.33 -11.66
C PHE A 218 14.87 4.09 -12.56
N HIS A 219 14.65 3.81 -13.85
CA HIS A 219 15.74 3.63 -14.80
C HIS A 219 16.60 4.89 -14.94
N LEU A 220 15.98 6.08 -14.98
CA LEU A 220 16.69 7.36 -15.03
C LEU A 220 17.49 7.62 -13.74
N LEU A 221 16.92 7.27 -12.59
CA LEU A 221 17.53 7.40 -11.27
C LEU A 221 18.79 6.52 -11.16
N ASP A 222 18.66 5.25 -11.51
CA ASP A 222 19.74 4.27 -11.46
C ASP A 222 20.90 4.66 -12.39
N ARG A 223 20.58 5.18 -13.59
CA ARG A 223 21.57 5.76 -14.51
C ARG A 223 22.34 6.94 -13.92
N ARG A 224 21.70 7.77 -13.10
CA ARG A 224 22.38 8.93 -12.46
C ARG A 224 23.24 8.50 -11.28
N LEU A 225 22.80 7.52 -10.50
CA LEU A 225 23.55 6.97 -9.37
C LEU A 225 24.80 6.21 -9.84
N THR A 226 24.64 5.31 -10.82
CA THR A 226 25.75 4.54 -11.42
C THR A 226 26.77 5.44 -12.12
N ARG A 227 26.34 6.49 -12.83
CA ARG A 227 27.24 7.46 -13.49
C ARG A 227 28.03 8.32 -12.50
N LYS A 228 27.52 8.53 -11.29
CA LYS A 228 28.19 9.28 -10.22
C LYS A 228 29.16 8.43 -9.41
N ALA A 229 29.03 7.09 -9.44
CA ALA A 229 29.99 6.14 -8.86
C ALA A 229 31.20 5.86 -9.79
N ALA A 230 31.03 6.03 -11.10
CA ALA A 230 32.08 5.83 -12.11
C ALA A 230 33.28 6.83 -12.13
N PRO A 231 33.24 8.06 -11.57
CA PRO A 231 34.37 8.99 -11.62
C PRO A 231 35.54 8.63 -10.70
N ASP A 232 35.33 7.91 -9.60
CA ASP A 232 36.38 7.65 -8.58
C ASP A 232 37.23 6.40 -8.87
N ALA A 233 36.84 5.56 -9.82
CA ALA A 233 37.60 4.35 -10.20
C ALA A 233 38.71 4.60 -11.24
N ALA A 234 38.87 5.85 -11.71
CA ALA A 234 39.77 6.20 -12.81
C ALA A 234 40.98 7.07 -12.38
N ALA A 235 41.47 6.92 -11.16
CA ALA A 235 42.81 7.40 -10.80
C ALA A 235 43.84 6.31 -11.16
N PRO A 236 44.72 6.52 -12.17
CA PRO A 236 45.69 5.51 -12.56
C PRO A 236 46.74 5.31 -11.45
N ALA A 237 46.94 4.05 -11.06
CA ALA A 237 48.02 3.63 -10.18
C ALA A 237 49.36 4.10 -10.77
N ALA A 238 50.07 4.96 -10.02
CA ALA A 238 51.44 5.34 -10.32
C ALA A 238 52.31 4.09 -10.45
N GLY A 239 53.16 4.07 -11.49
CA GLY A 239 53.84 2.88 -11.99
C GLY A 239 54.84 2.22 -11.04
N PRO A 240 55.33 1.02 -11.42
CA PRO A 240 56.22 0.24 -10.56
C PRO A 240 57.62 0.85 -10.56
N GLU A 241 58.08 1.31 -9.39
CA GLU A 241 59.51 1.53 -9.17
C GLU A 241 60.26 0.20 -9.29
N ALA A 242 61.07 0.12 -10.33
CA ALA A 242 62.07 -0.92 -10.50
C ALA A 242 63.31 -0.58 -9.66
N GLY A 243 63.79 -1.53 -8.86
CA GLY A 243 65.10 -1.49 -8.21
C GLY A 243 65.47 -2.85 -7.61
N PRO A 244 66.74 -3.28 -7.67
CA PRO A 244 67.07 -4.66 -8.03
C PRO A 244 67.52 -5.57 -6.87
N LEU A 245 67.41 -6.86 -7.17
CA LEU A 245 67.94 -8.08 -6.54
C LEU A 245 69.16 -7.90 -5.61
N THR A 246 69.03 -8.44 -4.39
CA THR A 246 69.94 -9.47 -3.82
C THR A 246 69.16 -10.36 -2.87
#